data_AF-A0AAV2H772-F1
#
_entry.id   AF-A0AAV2H772-F1
#
_cell.length_a   1.000
_cell.length_b   1.000
_cell.length_c   1.000
_cell.angle_alpha   90.00
_cell.angle_beta   90.00
_cell.angle_gamma   90.00
#
_symmetry.space_group_name_H-M   'P 1'
#
loop_
_entity.id
_entity.type
_entity.pdbx_description
1 polymer ?
#
loop_
_entity_poly.entity_id
_entity_poly.type
_entity_poly.pdbx_seq_one_letter_code
_entity_poly.pdbx_strand_id
1 'polypeptide(L)'
;MGMGPGGTGQGPRACRGPHVSRRLFLIDYRGLSSLTYHQSGRGVCEWSDVGNIAFDVHAGKLKVCVNGVWRDIKVKSDKRRLDYLVPHQVLDTGQGSLDVEVFDLPGEGKFAVFALTDARDQSSLRSRMYQWVNGQFTFYQWLPTQSAQSWEFFSIHSQFFLAVANYGSLKSVPSNSTIFKWNKKSRKFVVYQNIQTYTARDIEAFEINGDYYLAIANHAQNGNSLIDSVVYKWSW
;
A
#
# COMPACT_ATOMS: atom_id res chain seq x y z
N MET A 1 -39.96 46.87 -46.69
CA MET A 1 -40.87 46.89 -45.51
C MET A 1 -41.67 45.61 -45.52
N GLY A 2 -41.75 44.91 -44.38
CA GLY A 2 -42.56 43.69 -44.24
C GLY A 2 -42.00 42.77 -43.15
N MET A 3 -42.31 43.07 -41.89
CA MET A 3 -42.10 42.19 -40.72
C MET A 3 -43.33 41.29 -40.51
N GLY A 4 -43.08 40.06 -40.03
CA GLY A 4 -44.04 39.13 -39.43
C GLY A 4 -43.53 37.69 -39.57
N PRO A 5 -43.47 36.87 -38.49
CA PRO A 5 -44.68 36.52 -37.73
C PRO A 5 -44.50 36.40 -36.21
N GLY A 6 -45.59 36.57 -35.46
CA GLY A 6 -45.67 36.24 -34.03
C GLY A 6 -46.96 35.47 -33.76
N GLY A 7 -46.89 34.15 -33.77
CA GLY A 7 -47.97 33.25 -33.36
C GLY A 7 -47.55 32.47 -32.13
N THR A 8 -48.16 32.77 -30.97
CA THR A 8 -47.91 32.12 -29.69
C THR A 8 -48.64 30.78 -29.61
N GLY A 9 -47.87 29.68 -29.54
CA GLY A 9 -48.37 28.32 -29.30
C GLY A 9 -48.86 28.11 -27.87
N GLN A 10 -49.94 27.33 -27.75
CA GLN A 10 -50.53 26.86 -26.48
C GLN A 10 -49.53 25.97 -25.71
N GLY A 11 -49.30 26.28 -24.43
CA GLY A 11 -48.53 25.43 -23.52
C GLY A 11 -49.35 24.21 -23.04
N PRO A 12 -48.73 23.04 -22.81
CA PRO A 12 -49.45 21.84 -22.37
C PRO A 12 -49.88 21.91 -20.90
N ARG A 13 -51.07 21.37 -20.61
CA ARG A 13 -51.61 21.19 -19.26
C ARG A 13 -50.73 20.20 -18.47
N ALA A 14 -50.27 20.60 -17.29
CA ALA A 14 -49.52 19.74 -16.38
C ALA A 14 -50.42 18.68 -15.75
N CYS A 15 -50.05 17.40 -15.90
CA CYS A 15 -50.63 16.29 -15.16
C CYS A 15 -50.24 16.39 -13.67
N ARG A 16 -51.21 16.34 -12.75
CA ARG A 16 -50.93 16.16 -11.32
C ARG A 16 -50.47 14.72 -11.09
N GLY A 17 -49.22 14.53 -10.68
CA GLY A 17 -48.67 13.24 -10.24
C GLY A 17 -49.30 12.77 -8.91
N PRO A 18 -49.10 11.48 -8.54
CA PRO A 18 -49.78 10.86 -7.42
C PRO A 18 -49.34 11.43 -6.07
N HIS A 19 -50.28 11.53 -5.13
CA HIS A 19 -50.01 11.88 -3.73
C HIS A 19 -49.14 10.78 -3.09
N VAL A 20 -47.88 11.12 -2.76
CA VAL A 20 -46.97 10.19 -2.07
C VAL A 20 -47.12 10.37 -0.56
N SER A 21 -47.54 9.30 0.13
CA SER A 21 -47.59 9.21 1.59
C SER A 21 -46.17 9.17 2.18
N ARG A 22 -45.95 9.85 3.31
CA ARG A 22 -44.66 9.86 4.05
C ARG A 22 -44.33 8.44 4.55
N ARG A 23 -43.08 7.98 4.39
CA ARG A 23 -42.62 6.62 4.80
C ARG A 23 -41.30 6.69 5.59
N LEU A 24 -41.22 5.94 6.69
CA LEU A 24 -39.99 5.65 7.44
C LEU A 24 -39.70 4.15 7.36
N PHE A 25 -38.43 3.76 7.24
CA PHE A 25 -38.00 2.35 7.21
C PHE A 25 -37.03 2.08 8.38
N LEU A 26 -37.34 1.06 9.19
CA LEU A 26 -36.46 0.56 10.26
C LEU A 26 -35.35 -0.32 9.65
N ILE A 27 -34.11 -0.15 10.11
CA ILE A 27 -32.98 -1.01 9.73
C ILE A 27 -32.62 -1.86 10.96
N ASP A 28 -33.02 -3.14 10.95
CA ASP A 28 -32.59 -4.11 11.97
C ASP A 28 -31.31 -4.83 11.49
N TYR A 29 -30.29 -4.87 12.34
CA TYR A 29 -29.00 -5.50 12.05
C TYR A 29 -28.89 -6.94 12.58
N ARG A 30 -29.97 -7.55 13.09
CA ARG A 30 -29.97 -8.95 13.50
C ARG A 30 -30.98 -9.79 12.73
N GLY A 31 -30.49 -10.52 11.73
CA GLY A 31 -31.23 -11.58 11.05
C GLY A 31 -32.22 -11.04 10.03
N LEU A 32 -32.21 -11.63 8.83
CA LEU A 32 -33.16 -11.33 7.76
C LEU A 32 -34.58 -11.74 8.19
N SER A 33 -35.30 -10.84 8.85
CA SER A 33 -36.75 -10.93 8.99
C SER A 33 -37.36 -9.53 9.11
N SER A 34 -38.13 -9.18 8.08
CA SER A 34 -39.15 -8.10 8.05
C SER A 34 -38.66 -6.65 8.15
N LEU A 35 -38.67 -5.95 7.00
CA LEU A 35 -38.82 -4.49 6.96
C LEU A 35 -40.23 -4.14 7.47
N THR A 36 -40.35 -3.64 8.70
CA THR A 36 -41.62 -3.18 9.26
C THR A 36 -41.93 -1.75 8.80
N TYR A 37 -43.10 -1.60 8.17
CA TYR A 37 -43.63 -0.34 7.66
C TYR A 37 -44.36 0.41 8.78
N HIS A 38 -43.80 1.53 9.24
CA HIS A 38 -44.53 2.44 10.12
C HIS A 38 -45.09 3.63 9.34
N GLN A 39 -46.41 3.65 9.19
CA GLN A 39 -47.16 4.73 8.58
C GLN A 39 -47.48 5.85 9.60
N SER A 40 -46.51 6.27 10.43
CA SER A 40 -46.72 7.41 11.33
C SER A 40 -46.43 8.70 10.58
N GLY A 41 -47.49 9.32 10.04
CA GLY A 41 -47.45 10.69 9.50
C GLY A 41 -47.14 11.79 10.54
N ARG A 42 -46.73 11.40 11.75
CA ARG A 42 -46.35 12.23 12.89
C ARG A 42 -45.05 11.62 13.39
N GLY A 43 -43.99 12.39 13.62
CA GLY A 43 -42.64 11.89 13.97
C GLY A 43 -42.51 11.16 15.32
N VAL A 44 -43.48 10.32 15.65
CA VAL A 44 -43.63 9.52 16.87
C VAL A 44 -43.27 8.07 16.53
N CYS A 45 -42.57 7.42 17.44
CA CYS A 45 -42.17 6.01 17.40
C CYS A 45 -42.75 5.28 18.60
N GLU A 46 -42.93 3.97 18.49
CA GLU A 46 -43.44 3.16 19.60
C GLU A 46 -42.37 2.98 20.69
N TRP A 47 -42.80 2.60 21.90
CA TRP A 47 -41.85 2.28 22.97
C TRP A 47 -40.92 1.12 22.62
N SER A 48 -41.40 0.17 21.79
CA SER A 48 -40.58 -0.91 21.22
C SER A 48 -39.50 -0.42 20.25
N ASP A 49 -39.65 0.78 19.72
CA ASP A 49 -38.70 1.37 18.78
C ASP A 49 -37.59 2.16 19.47
N VAL A 50 -37.69 2.43 20.78
CA VAL A 50 -36.70 3.25 21.49
C VAL A 50 -35.31 2.62 21.39
N GLY A 51 -34.35 3.37 20.85
CA GLY A 51 -33.00 2.89 20.55
C GLY A 51 -32.81 2.33 19.14
N ASN A 52 -33.89 2.05 18.40
CA ASN A 52 -33.82 1.65 16.99
C ASN A 52 -33.44 2.83 16.10
N ILE A 53 -32.81 2.49 14.99
CA ILE A 53 -32.39 3.42 13.95
C ILE A 53 -33.26 3.21 12.71
N ALA A 54 -33.74 4.31 12.15
CA ALA A 54 -34.48 4.35 10.90
C ALA A 54 -33.80 5.25 9.89
N PHE A 55 -33.95 4.95 8.61
CA PHE A 55 -33.52 5.83 7.53
C PHE A 55 -34.74 6.46 6.85
N ASP A 56 -34.82 7.78 6.90
CA ASP A 56 -35.81 8.56 6.17
C ASP A 56 -35.32 8.72 4.72
N VAL A 57 -35.88 7.90 3.82
CA VAL A 57 -35.48 7.85 2.40
C VAL A 57 -35.80 9.13 1.64
N HIS A 58 -36.78 9.93 2.08
CA HIS A 58 -37.15 11.18 1.41
C HIS A 58 -36.26 12.34 1.86
N ALA A 59 -35.98 12.41 3.16
CA ALA A 59 -35.09 13.43 3.71
C ALA A 59 -33.60 13.08 3.53
N GLY A 60 -33.27 11.83 3.21
CA GLY A 60 -31.91 11.33 3.16
C GLY A 60 -31.20 11.35 4.52
N LYS A 61 -31.95 11.13 5.61
CA LYS A 61 -31.46 11.31 6.99
C LYS A 61 -31.63 10.05 7.83
N LEU A 62 -30.63 9.80 8.67
CA LEU A 62 -30.73 8.81 9.74
C LEU A 62 -31.50 9.39 10.92
N LYS A 63 -32.37 8.61 11.55
CA LYS A 63 -33.16 8.97 12.73
C LYS A 63 -33.04 7.89 13.80
N VAL A 64 -33.09 8.29 15.07
CA VAL A 64 -33.18 7.38 16.22
C VAL A 64 -34.43 7.72 17.02
N CYS A 65 -35.11 6.69 17.51
CA CYS A 65 -36.26 6.86 18.40
C CYS A 65 -35.77 7.15 19.82
N VAL A 66 -36.11 8.32 20.35
CA VAL A 66 -35.79 8.74 21.72
C VAL A 66 -37.06 9.24 22.39
N ASN A 67 -37.45 8.59 23.48
CA ASN A 67 -38.65 8.91 24.26
C ASN A 67 -39.93 8.98 23.39
N GLY A 68 -40.11 7.99 22.52
CA GLY A 68 -41.27 7.92 21.62
C GLY A 68 -41.28 8.94 20.48
N VAL A 69 -40.16 9.63 20.21
CA VAL A 69 -40.03 10.59 19.09
C VAL A 69 -38.84 10.25 18.21
N TRP A 70 -39.05 10.23 16.89
CA TRP A 70 -37.98 10.11 15.91
C TRP A 70 -37.17 11.41 15.84
N ARG A 71 -35.87 11.35 16.20
CA ARG A 71 -34.95 12.48 16.13
C ARG A 71 -33.89 12.27 15.06
N ASP A 72 -33.61 13.32 14.29
CA ASP A 72 -32.54 13.34 13.29
C ASP A 72 -31.18 13.09 13.97
N ILE A 73 -30.43 12.11 13.49
CA ILE A 73 -29.05 11.89 13.89
C ILE A 73 -28.17 12.70 12.96
N LYS A 74 -27.52 13.72 13.51
CA LYS A 74 -26.36 14.32 12.86
C LYS A 74 -25.19 13.39 13.09
N VAL A 75 -24.96 12.46 12.16
CA VAL A 75 -23.68 11.79 12.09
C VAL A 75 -22.69 12.87 11.70
N LYS A 76 -21.90 13.35 12.65
CA LYS A 76 -20.63 13.99 12.27
C LYS A 76 -19.88 12.89 11.54
N SER A 77 -19.86 12.95 10.21
CA SER A 77 -18.80 12.31 9.48
C SER A 77 -17.55 13.13 9.82
N ASP A 78 -17.05 12.97 11.04
CA ASP A 78 -15.61 12.93 11.20
C ASP A 78 -15.26 11.79 10.25
N LYS A 79 -14.85 12.17 9.03
CA LYS A 79 -14.49 11.24 7.96
C LYS A 79 -13.75 10.13 8.68
N ARG A 80 -14.24 8.89 8.61
CA ARG A 80 -13.50 7.75 9.14
C ARG A 80 -12.07 7.97 8.69
N ARG A 81 -11.16 8.15 9.64
CA ARG A 81 -9.77 8.47 9.38
C ARG A 81 -9.20 7.27 8.61
N LEU A 82 -9.19 7.35 7.28
CA LEU A 82 -8.66 6.31 6.40
C LEU A 82 -7.13 6.40 6.28
N ASP A 83 -6.53 7.38 6.96
CA ASP A 83 -5.11 7.59 7.17
C ASP A 83 -4.67 7.01 8.52
N TYR A 84 -4.55 5.67 8.60
CA TYR A 84 -3.89 4.98 9.72
C TYR A 84 -2.38 5.24 9.80
N LEU A 85 -1.85 6.11 8.94
CA LEU A 85 -0.44 6.46 8.85
C LEU A 85 -0.20 7.77 9.56
N VAL A 86 0.73 7.76 10.53
CA VAL A 86 1.34 8.96 11.10
C VAL A 86 2.82 8.91 10.74
N PRO A 87 3.40 9.98 10.17
CA PRO A 87 4.84 10.01 9.92
C PRO A 87 5.61 9.75 11.22
N HIS A 88 6.41 8.69 11.24
CA HIS A 88 7.21 8.31 12.41
C HIS A 88 8.60 8.94 12.36
N GLN A 89 9.27 8.86 11.21
CA GLN A 89 10.63 9.33 11.02
C GLN A 89 10.89 9.63 9.53
N VAL A 90 11.74 10.61 9.25
CA VAL A 90 12.33 10.85 7.93
C VAL A 90 13.77 10.38 7.95
N LEU A 91 14.16 9.54 7.00
CA LEU A 91 15.52 9.03 6.86
C LEU A 91 16.22 9.71 5.69
N ASP A 92 17.38 10.31 5.96
CA ASP A 92 18.28 10.75 4.89
C ASP A 92 18.99 9.53 4.31
N THR A 93 18.48 9.03 3.18
CA THR A 93 19.09 7.97 2.37
C THR A 93 20.28 8.49 1.56
N GLY A 94 20.48 9.80 1.48
CA GLY A 94 21.51 10.49 0.69
C GLY A 94 21.08 10.80 -0.74
N GLN A 95 20.19 10.00 -1.33
CA GLN A 95 19.67 10.13 -2.70
C GLN A 95 18.29 9.44 -2.84
N GLY A 96 17.74 9.45 -4.06
CA GLY A 96 16.51 8.71 -4.36
C GLY A 96 16.68 7.20 -4.14
N SER A 97 15.73 6.61 -3.42
CA SER A 97 15.63 5.16 -3.22
C SER A 97 14.52 4.60 -4.09
N LEU A 98 14.75 3.42 -4.69
CA LEU A 98 13.75 2.71 -5.48
C LEU A 98 12.96 1.69 -4.66
N ASP A 99 13.62 1.10 -3.67
CA ASP A 99 13.11 0.00 -2.87
C ASP A 99 13.62 0.10 -1.42
N VAL A 100 12.97 -0.62 -0.50
CA VAL A 100 13.36 -0.75 0.90
C VAL A 100 13.14 -2.19 1.36
N GLU A 101 14.17 -2.76 2.00
CA GLU A 101 14.07 -4.06 2.66
C GLU A 101 14.19 -3.89 4.18
N VAL A 102 13.18 -4.39 4.92
CA VAL A 102 13.10 -4.28 6.38
C VAL A 102 13.05 -5.68 6.99
N PHE A 103 14.09 -6.04 7.73
CA PHE A 103 14.26 -7.40 8.24
C PHE A 103 14.66 -7.45 9.71
N ASP A 104 14.32 -8.56 10.36
CA ASP A 104 14.78 -8.90 11.69
C ASP A 104 15.98 -9.84 11.61
N LEU A 105 17.11 -9.44 12.19
CA LEU A 105 18.32 -10.25 12.29
C LEU A 105 18.40 -10.86 13.70
N PRO A 106 18.30 -12.20 13.83
CA PRO A 106 18.29 -12.86 15.14
C PRO A 106 19.52 -12.49 15.99
N GLY A 107 19.26 -11.99 17.20
CA GLY A 107 20.28 -11.56 18.16
C GLY A 107 20.85 -10.14 17.92
N GLU A 108 20.49 -9.49 16.81
CA GLU A 108 21.02 -8.17 16.44
C GLU A 108 19.91 -7.10 16.33
N GLY A 109 18.66 -7.50 16.07
CA GLY A 109 17.50 -6.61 16.04
C GLY A 109 17.00 -6.32 14.63
N LYS A 110 16.21 -5.25 14.50
CA LYS A 110 15.55 -4.87 13.25
C LYS A 110 16.42 -3.91 12.43
N PHE A 111 16.48 -4.14 11.13
CA PHE A 111 17.23 -3.32 10.19
C PHE A 111 16.36 -2.88 9.01
N ALA A 112 16.79 -1.82 8.35
CA ALA A 112 16.24 -1.36 7.09
C ALA A 112 17.36 -0.97 6.14
N VAL A 113 17.29 -1.36 4.88
CA VAL A 113 18.22 -0.94 3.82
C VAL A 113 17.42 -0.40 2.64
N PHE A 114 17.88 0.72 2.07
CA PHE A 114 17.21 1.36 0.95
C PHE A 114 18.03 1.20 -0.32
N ALA A 115 17.39 0.84 -1.43
CA ALA A 115 18.04 0.67 -2.74
C ALA A 115 18.37 2.03 -3.35
N LEU A 116 19.60 2.50 -3.14
CA LEU A 116 20.07 3.75 -3.71
C LEU A 116 20.40 3.61 -5.20
N THR A 117 19.78 4.47 -6.00
CA THR A 117 20.13 4.67 -7.41
C THR A 117 20.88 6.00 -7.57
N ASP A 118 22.09 5.97 -8.13
CA ASP A 118 22.74 7.20 -8.60
C ASP A 118 23.02 7.14 -10.10
N ALA A 119 22.40 8.05 -10.84
CA ALA A 119 22.61 8.26 -12.27
C ALA A 119 23.68 9.35 -12.56
N ARG A 120 24.19 10.05 -11.55
CA ARG A 120 24.94 11.31 -11.73
C ARG A 120 26.34 11.32 -11.11
N ASP A 121 26.58 10.68 -9.96
CA ASP A 121 27.91 10.62 -9.35
C ASP A 121 28.36 9.18 -9.04
N GLN A 122 29.18 8.65 -9.94
CA GLN A 122 29.72 7.29 -9.88
C GLN A 122 30.80 7.10 -8.80
N SER A 123 31.19 8.14 -8.06
CA SER A 123 32.29 8.09 -7.09
C SER A 123 31.94 7.42 -5.76
N SER A 124 30.65 7.20 -5.47
CA SER A 124 30.21 6.52 -4.23
C SER A 124 28.92 5.72 -4.40
N LEU A 125 28.95 4.67 -5.25
CA LEU A 125 27.83 3.75 -5.41
C LEU A 125 27.70 2.85 -4.16
N ARG A 126 26.91 3.29 -3.19
CA ARG A 126 26.66 2.56 -1.94
C ARG A 126 25.29 2.90 -1.39
N SER A 127 24.65 1.91 -0.77
CA SER A 127 23.40 2.06 -0.03
C SER A 127 23.66 2.24 1.46
N ARG A 128 22.72 2.88 2.15
CA ARG A 128 22.73 3.05 3.61
C ARG A 128 21.85 1.99 4.24
N MET A 129 22.39 1.32 5.25
CA MET A 129 21.67 0.41 6.12
C MET A 129 21.48 1.08 7.49
N TYR A 130 20.30 0.91 8.08
CA TYR A 130 19.91 1.48 9.36
C TYR A 130 19.49 0.36 10.31
N GLN A 131 19.67 0.59 11.61
CA GLN A 131 19.23 -0.29 12.68
C GLN A 131 18.20 0.43 13.53
N TRP A 132 17.16 -0.29 13.96
CA TRP A 132 16.18 0.22 14.90
C TRP A 132 16.75 0.22 16.31
N VAL A 133 16.91 1.41 16.89
CA VAL A 133 17.45 1.62 18.24
C VAL A 133 16.58 2.67 18.94
N ASN A 134 16.12 2.36 20.15
CA ASN A 134 15.35 3.30 20.99
C ASN A 134 14.14 3.94 20.29
N GLY A 135 13.42 3.17 19.47
CA GLY A 135 12.21 3.64 18.80
C GLY A 135 12.44 4.38 17.48
N GLN A 136 13.66 4.40 16.94
CA GLN A 136 13.98 5.07 15.67
C GLN A 136 15.05 4.30 14.88
N PHE A 137 15.08 4.48 13.57
CA PHE A 137 16.16 3.97 12.72
C PHE A 137 17.37 4.90 12.74
N THR A 138 18.54 4.35 13.06
CA THR A 138 19.82 5.06 13.05
C THR A 138 20.76 4.43 12.05
N PHE A 139 21.58 5.23 11.36
CA PHE A 139 22.56 4.72 10.40
C PHE A 139 23.46 3.65 11.04
N TYR A 140 23.65 2.54 10.33
CA TYR A 140 24.41 1.38 10.80
C TYR A 140 25.68 1.16 9.98
N GLN A 141 25.54 0.97 8.67
CA GLN A 141 26.68 0.77 7.78
C GLN A 141 26.38 1.21 6.34
N TRP A 142 27.46 1.35 5.58
CA TRP A 142 27.41 1.44 4.13
C TRP A 142 27.51 0.05 3.50
N LEU A 143 26.80 -0.16 2.41
CA LEU A 143 26.88 -1.36 1.57
C LEU A 143 27.24 -0.94 0.14
N PRO A 144 28.38 -1.37 -0.42
CA PRO A 144 28.74 -1.04 -1.80
C PRO A 144 27.72 -1.63 -2.79
N THR A 145 27.17 -0.84 -3.69
CA THR A 145 26.17 -1.26 -4.67
C THR A 145 26.50 -0.72 -6.06
N GLN A 146 25.73 -1.09 -7.08
CA GLN A 146 25.85 -0.52 -8.43
C GLN A 146 24.45 -0.16 -8.93
N SER A 147 23.97 1.02 -8.52
CA SER A 147 22.60 1.48 -8.81
C SER A 147 21.55 0.44 -8.36
N ALA A 148 21.45 0.26 -7.05
CA ALA A 148 20.59 -0.77 -6.46
C ALA A 148 19.13 -0.57 -6.87
N GLN A 149 18.46 -1.66 -7.24
CA GLN A 149 17.05 -1.68 -7.63
C GLN A 149 16.16 -2.29 -6.54
N SER A 150 16.62 -3.38 -5.94
CA SER A 150 15.88 -4.18 -4.96
C SER A 150 16.85 -4.84 -3.97
N TRP A 151 16.40 -5.06 -2.75
CA TRP A 151 17.11 -5.79 -1.70
C TRP A 151 16.30 -6.99 -1.22
N GLU A 152 16.99 -8.07 -0.86
CA GLU A 152 16.33 -9.27 -0.33
C GLU A 152 17.13 -9.85 0.84
N PHE A 153 16.50 -9.95 2.01
CA PHE A 153 17.10 -10.60 3.19
C PHE A 153 16.66 -12.04 3.30
N PHE A 154 17.61 -12.95 3.48
CA PHE A 154 17.30 -14.36 3.64
C PHE A 154 18.28 -15.06 4.58
N SER A 155 17.88 -16.23 5.05
CA SER A 155 18.74 -17.10 5.84
C SER A 155 18.83 -18.48 5.22
N ILE A 156 20.01 -19.07 5.32
CA ILE A 156 20.27 -20.45 4.96
C ILE A 156 20.86 -21.10 6.18
N HIS A 157 20.10 -22.00 6.80
CA HIS A 157 20.41 -22.57 8.11
C HIS A 157 20.67 -21.47 9.16
N SER A 158 21.86 -21.41 9.77
CA SER A 158 22.24 -20.41 10.79
C SER A 158 23.10 -19.26 10.24
N GLN A 159 23.07 -19.07 8.92
CA GLN A 159 23.78 -18.00 8.22
C GLN A 159 22.78 -17.02 7.62
N PHE A 160 23.10 -15.72 7.71
CA PHE A 160 22.25 -14.64 7.28
C PHE A 160 22.87 -13.92 6.10
N PHE A 161 22.07 -13.65 5.10
CA PHE A 161 22.48 -13.06 3.84
C PHE A 161 21.57 -11.90 3.47
N LEU A 162 22.13 -11.02 2.64
CA LEU A 162 21.41 -9.90 2.06
C LEU A 162 21.84 -9.81 0.61
N ALA A 163 20.91 -9.95 -0.33
CA ALA A 163 21.16 -9.80 -1.76
C ALA A 163 20.72 -8.43 -2.25
N VAL A 164 21.43 -7.88 -3.25
CA VAL A 164 21.03 -6.66 -3.96
C VAL A 164 20.98 -6.91 -5.45
N ALA A 165 19.83 -6.56 -6.05
CA ALA A 165 19.68 -6.45 -7.50
C ALA A 165 20.34 -5.15 -7.96
N ASN A 166 21.42 -5.25 -8.73
CA ASN A 166 22.11 -4.08 -9.24
C ASN A 166 21.76 -3.83 -10.71
N TYR A 167 21.36 -2.59 -11.02
CA TYR A 167 21.16 -2.16 -12.40
C TYR A 167 22.50 -2.07 -13.16
N GLY A 168 23.59 -1.77 -12.46
CA GLY A 168 24.94 -1.65 -13.03
C GLY A 168 25.40 -0.20 -13.24
N SER A 169 26.51 -0.06 -13.97
CA SER A 169 27.10 1.24 -14.33
C SER A 169 27.02 1.49 -15.83
N LEU A 170 27.02 2.77 -16.24
CA LEU A 170 27.00 3.19 -17.65
C LEU A 170 28.26 2.79 -18.46
N LYS A 171 29.28 2.19 -17.80
CA LYS A 171 30.56 1.81 -18.41
C LYS A 171 30.68 0.29 -18.55
N SER A 172 29.76 -0.31 -19.31
CA SER A 172 29.94 -1.59 -20.05
C SER A 172 30.79 -2.70 -19.41
N VAL A 173 30.51 -3.07 -18.16
CA VAL A 173 30.83 -4.38 -17.58
C VAL A 173 29.48 -5.04 -17.31
N PRO A 174 29.32 -6.36 -17.52
CA PRO A 174 28.03 -6.98 -17.20
C PRO A 174 27.72 -6.73 -15.71
N SER A 175 26.51 -6.23 -15.43
CA SER A 175 26.09 -5.72 -14.12
C SER A 175 26.11 -6.84 -13.08
N ASN A 176 26.92 -6.73 -12.03
CA ASN A 176 26.95 -7.77 -11.00
C ASN A 176 25.97 -7.41 -9.89
N SER A 177 25.08 -8.34 -9.58
CA SER A 177 24.33 -8.32 -8.32
C SER A 177 25.21 -8.89 -7.21
N THR A 178 25.00 -8.47 -5.97
CA THR A 178 25.90 -8.80 -4.86
C THR A 178 25.14 -9.48 -3.74
N ILE A 179 25.72 -10.55 -3.20
CA ILE A 179 25.27 -11.16 -1.95
C ILE A 179 26.26 -10.77 -0.86
N PHE A 180 25.71 -10.27 0.24
CA PHE A 180 26.40 -10.01 1.48
C PHE A 180 26.11 -11.13 2.48
N LYS A 181 27.07 -11.41 3.35
CA LYS A 181 26.92 -12.34 4.47
C LYS A 181 27.15 -11.61 5.78
N TRP A 182 26.33 -11.92 6.78
CA TRP A 182 26.52 -11.40 8.12
C TRP A 182 27.79 -11.98 8.75
N ASN A 183 28.72 -11.10 9.14
CA ASN A 183 29.88 -11.48 9.91
C ASN A 183 29.60 -11.24 11.41
N LYS A 184 29.42 -12.33 12.16
CA LYS A 184 29.12 -12.29 13.61
C LYS A 184 30.22 -11.61 14.44
N LYS A 185 31.49 -11.67 14.02
CA LYS A 185 32.62 -11.10 14.77
C LYS A 185 32.68 -9.58 14.61
N SER A 186 32.57 -9.08 13.38
CA SER A 186 32.57 -7.64 13.12
C SER A 186 31.20 -6.99 13.31
N ARG A 187 30.13 -7.80 13.43
CA ARG A 187 28.73 -7.39 13.43
C ARG A 187 28.45 -6.49 12.24
N LYS A 188 28.78 -6.97 11.04
CA LYS A 188 28.55 -6.25 9.78
C LYS A 188 28.21 -7.21 8.66
N PHE A 189 27.39 -6.74 7.73
CA PHE A 189 27.30 -7.39 6.42
C PHE A 189 28.56 -7.10 5.61
N VAL A 190 29.16 -8.15 5.06
CA VAL A 190 30.36 -8.09 4.21
C VAL A 190 30.07 -8.79 2.88
N VAL A 191 30.69 -8.33 1.79
CA VAL A 191 30.52 -8.97 0.48
C VAL A 191 30.91 -10.44 0.58
N TYR A 192 30.00 -11.31 0.15
CA TYR A 192 30.19 -12.76 0.13
C TYR A 192 30.48 -13.25 -1.28
N GLN A 193 29.65 -12.86 -2.25
CA GLN A 193 29.86 -13.19 -3.66
C GLN A 193 29.20 -12.16 -4.58
N ASN A 194 29.68 -12.10 -5.81
CA ASN A 194 29.03 -11.38 -6.91
C ASN A 194 28.43 -12.39 -7.87
N ILE A 195 27.22 -12.11 -8.34
CA ILE A 195 26.51 -12.91 -9.34
C ILE A 195 26.45 -12.07 -10.61
N GLN A 196 26.82 -12.69 -11.74
CA GLN A 196 26.65 -12.05 -13.02
C GLN A 196 25.17 -11.86 -13.34
N THR A 197 24.76 -10.62 -13.57
CA THR A 197 23.37 -10.27 -13.91
C THR A 197 23.32 -9.24 -15.04
N TYR A 198 22.13 -8.88 -15.50
CA TYR A 198 21.92 -7.97 -16.63
C TYR A 198 20.82 -6.95 -16.33
N THR A 199 21.24 -5.77 -15.88
CA THR A 199 20.39 -4.70 -15.37
C THR A 199 19.29 -5.22 -14.43
N ALA A 200 19.69 -6.04 -13.45
CA ALA A 200 18.75 -6.76 -12.58
C ALA A 200 17.80 -5.80 -11.88
N ARG A 201 16.51 -6.13 -11.90
CA ARG A 201 15.45 -5.31 -11.28
C ARG A 201 15.04 -5.83 -9.91
N ASP A 202 15.11 -7.14 -9.75
CA ASP A 202 14.64 -7.79 -8.55
C ASP A 202 15.39 -9.09 -8.26
N ILE A 203 15.44 -9.45 -6.99
CA ILE A 203 15.97 -10.72 -6.49
C ILE A 203 15.01 -11.22 -5.41
N GLU A 204 14.62 -12.48 -5.50
CA GLU A 204 13.77 -13.14 -4.50
C GLU A 204 14.47 -14.42 -4.02
N ALA A 205 14.52 -14.63 -2.70
CA ALA A 205 15.02 -15.85 -2.11
C ALA A 205 13.86 -16.75 -1.67
N PHE A 206 13.91 -18.04 -1.99
CA PHE A 206 12.85 -18.97 -1.62
C PHE A 206 13.38 -20.37 -1.38
N GLU A 207 12.56 -21.20 -0.76
CA GLU A 207 12.87 -22.59 -0.42
C GLU A 207 11.86 -23.53 -1.05
N ILE A 208 12.34 -24.65 -1.60
CA ILE A 208 11.51 -25.76 -2.06
C ILE A 208 12.08 -27.04 -1.47
N ASN A 209 11.31 -27.72 -0.61
CA ASN A 209 11.68 -29.01 -0.01
C ASN A 209 13.06 -29.04 0.66
N GLY A 210 13.44 -27.98 1.39
CA GLY A 210 14.76 -27.89 2.06
C GLY A 210 15.90 -27.42 1.16
N ASP A 211 15.68 -27.29 -0.16
CA ASP A 211 16.63 -26.69 -1.09
C ASP A 211 16.38 -25.19 -1.19
N TYR A 212 17.46 -24.40 -1.19
CA TYR A 212 17.41 -22.95 -1.23
C TYR A 212 17.67 -22.44 -2.64
N TYR A 213 16.94 -21.41 -3.05
CA TYR A 213 16.99 -20.84 -4.38
C TYR A 213 17.00 -19.31 -4.34
N LEU A 214 17.56 -18.71 -5.38
CA LEU A 214 17.42 -17.28 -5.67
C LEU A 214 16.94 -17.10 -7.11
N ALA A 215 15.81 -16.42 -7.29
CA ALA A 215 15.39 -15.93 -8.61
C ALA A 215 15.92 -14.51 -8.82
N ILE A 216 16.39 -14.22 -10.04
CA ILE A 216 16.87 -12.90 -10.43
C ILE A 216 16.16 -12.46 -11.71
N ALA A 217 15.50 -11.30 -11.65
CA ALA A 217 14.83 -10.68 -12.78
C ALA A 217 15.81 -9.81 -13.60
N ASN A 218 16.37 -10.38 -14.68
CA ASN A 218 17.20 -9.64 -15.62
C ASN A 218 16.31 -8.82 -16.58
N HIS A 219 16.65 -7.55 -16.80
CA HIS A 219 15.81 -6.65 -17.59
C HIS A 219 16.34 -6.39 -18.99
N ALA A 220 17.65 -6.17 -19.13
CA ALA A 220 18.27 -5.88 -20.42
C ALA A 220 19.78 -6.10 -20.43
N GLN A 221 20.28 -6.50 -21.60
CA GLN A 221 21.70 -6.62 -21.92
C GLN A 221 21.95 -6.08 -23.32
N ASN A 222 22.99 -5.25 -23.48
CA ASN A 222 23.41 -4.72 -24.79
C ASN A 222 22.27 -4.06 -25.61
N GLY A 223 21.34 -3.39 -24.93
CA GLY A 223 20.18 -2.73 -25.56
C GLY A 223 19.01 -3.65 -25.90
N ASN A 224 19.10 -4.95 -25.61
CA ASN A 224 18.00 -5.90 -25.77
C ASN A 224 17.33 -6.18 -24.42
N SER A 225 16.01 -6.06 -24.33
CA SER A 225 15.21 -6.39 -23.15
C SER A 225 14.57 -7.79 -23.19
N LEU A 226 14.70 -8.51 -24.31
CA LEU A 226 14.28 -9.91 -24.44
C LEU A 226 15.45 -10.81 -24.06
N ILE A 227 15.70 -10.91 -22.76
CA ILE A 227 16.76 -11.74 -22.18
C ILE A 227 16.21 -12.62 -21.07
N ASP A 228 16.88 -13.73 -20.81
CA ASP A 228 16.46 -14.68 -19.79
C ASP A 228 16.75 -14.16 -18.38
N SER A 229 15.77 -14.38 -17.50
CA SER A 229 15.95 -14.35 -16.05
C SER A 229 16.45 -15.71 -15.57
N VAL A 230 17.03 -15.76 -14.38
CA VAL A 230 17.72 -16.95 -13.89
C VAL A 230 17.25 -17.33 -12.49
N VAL A 231 17.09 -18.63 -12.25
CA VAL A 231 16.88 -19.20 -10.92
C VAL A 231 18.12 -20.01 -10.56
N TYR A 232 18.82 -19.58 -9.52
CA TYR A 232 19.95 -20.28 -8.96
C TYR A 232 19.48 -21.22 -7.85
N LYS A 233 20.02 -22.45 -7.83
CA LYS A 233 19.99 -23.30 -6.65
C LYS A 233 21.24 -23.03 -5.83
N TRP A 234 21.09 -22.84 -4.52
CA TRP A 234 22.23 -22.68 -3.62
C TRP A 234 22.99 -24.00 -3.49
N SER A 235 24.30 -23.98 -3.77
CA SER A 235 25.20 -25.12 -3.61
C SER A 235 26.32 -24.79 -2.63
N TRP A 236 26.72 -25.79 -1.85
CA TRP A 236 27.76 -25.72 -0.82
C TRP A 236 29.17 -25.80 -1.39
#